data_AF-A0A5R1NXT6-F1
#
_entry.id   AF-A0A5R1NXT6-F1
#
_cell.length_a   1.000
_cell.length_b   1.000
_cell.length_c   1.000
_cell.angle_alpha   90.00
_cell.angle_beta   90.00
_cell.angle_gamma   90.00
#
_symmetry.space_group_name_H-M   'P 1'
#
loop_
_entity.id
_entity.type
_entity.pdbx_description
1 polymer ?
#
loop_
_entity_poly.entity_id
_entity_poly.type
_entity_poly.pdbx_seq_one_letter_code
_entity_poly.pdbx_strand_id
1 'polypeptide(L)'
;MKTTRGRHTASPAERRRHRAAPTLRLRARALVLAAASTLLAVVLATTAAGGTYALLNSSAATSSATIASGTATMTVSALALPAVPLYPGLVIAAPVTVTNTGDVPLAVTRSSLLAPAVTSTLSDSLTIGLAVVDSSAACTSAVIPSTSGTFASAPSTAVGLTLAKAQSRTVCVLIALPAGAPSVSQSSSAANFSVVLIGVQA
;
A
#
# COMPACT_ATOMS: atom_id res chain seq x y z
N MET A 1 -101.97 -43.87 -67.28
CA MET A 1 -102.11 -42.42 -67.47
C MET A 1 -101.12 -41.73 -66.52
N LYS A 2 -100.29 -40.82 -67.07
CA LYS A 2 -99.36 -39.87 -66.40
C LYS A 2 -98.11 -40.40 -65.66
N THR A 3 -97.00 -40.43 -66.41
CA THR A 3 -95.72 -39.68 -66.22
C THR A 3 -95.36 -39.22 -64.79
N THR A 4 -94.09 -39.18 -64.36
CA THR A 4 -93.05 -38.24 -64.85
C THR A 4 -91.68 -38.56 -64.24
N ARG A 5 -90.62 -38.19 -64.97
CA ARG A 5 -89.18 -38.17 -64.61
C ARG A 5 -88.85 -37.39 -63.33
N GLY A 6 -87.71 -37.73 -62.73
CA GLY A 6 -86.91 -36.79 -61.92
C GLY A 6 -85.63 -37.45 -61.40
N ARG A 7 -84.53 -36.70 -61.36
CA ARG A 7 -83.13 -37.17 -61.31
C ARG A 7 -82.44 -36.59 -60.07
N HIS A 8 -81.36 -37.24 -59.63
CA HIS A 8 -80.16 -36.71 -58.96
C HIS A 8 -79.81 -37.13 -57.51
N THR A 9 -78.52 -37.47 -57.41
CA THR A 9 -77.49 -37.18 -56.38
C THR A 9 -77.24 -38.09 -55.17
N ALA A 10 -76.01 -38.64 -55.19
CA ALA A 10 -74.95 -38.63 -54.16
C ALA A 10 -74.85 -39.74 -53.07
N SER A 11 -73.73 -40.48 -53.17
CA SER A 11 -72.85 -41.20 -52.20
C SER A 11 -73.02 -40.92 -50.68
N PRO A 12 -72.62 -41.82 -49.73
CA PRO A 12 -71.27 -42.42 -49.68
C PRO A 12 -71.07 -43.83 -49.04
N ALA A 13 -69.85 -44.37 -49.29
CA ALA A 13 -68.96 -45.17 -48.42
C ALA A 13 -69.42 -46.51 -47.77
N GLU A 14 -68.61 -47.58 -47.92
CA GLU A 14 -67.70 -48.10 -46.87
C GLU A 14 -67.11 -49.49 -47.25
N ARG A 15 -65.83 -49.46 -47.61
CA ARG A 15 -64.71 -50.39 -47.31
C ARG A 15 -64.93 -51.91 -47.16
N ARG A 16 -64.08 -52.65 -47.88
CA ARG A 16 -63.15 -53.61 -47.23
C ARG A 16 -61.77 -53.53 -47.88
N ARG A 17 -60.81 -53.01 -47.13
CA ARG A 17 -59.39 -52.94 -47.52
C ARG A 17 -58.70 -54.25 -47.17
N HIS A 18 -58.00 -54.83 -48.14
CA HIS A 18 -57.02 -55.88 -47.92
C HIS A 18 -55.86 -55.36 -47.06
N ARG A 19 -55.65 -55.98 -45.89
CA ARG A 19 -54.38 -55.87 -45.16
C ARG A 19 -53.46 -56.99 -45.66
N ALA A 20 -52.52 -56.64 -46.53
CA ALA A 20 -51.32 -57.44 -46.72
C ALA A 20 -50.40 -57.18 -45.51
N ALA A 21 -50.08 -58.23 -44.76
CA ALA A 21 -49.09 -58.16 -43.70
C ALA A 21 -47.69 -58.03 -44.34
N PRO A 22 -46.89 -56.99 -44.03
CA PRO A 22 -45.53 -56.91 -44.53
C PRO A 22 -44.66 -57.96 -43.84
N THR A 23 -43.93 -58.72 -44.64
CA THR A 23 -43.04 -59.80 -44.22
C THR A 23 -41.88 -59.27 -43.37
N LEU A 24 -41.53 -59.97 -42.28
CA LEU A 24 -40.52 -59.60 -41.29
C LEU A 24 -39.15 -59.18 -41.88
N ARG A 25 -38.80 -59.66 -43.08
CA ARG A 25 -37.52 -59.38 -43.74
C ARG A 25 -37.33 -57.91 -44.14
N LEU A 26 -38.41 -57.18 -44.44
CA LEU A 26 -38.34 -55.73 -44.70
C LEU A 26 -38.09 -54.92 -43.43
N ARG A 27 -38.59 -55.39 -42.27
CA ARG A 27 -38.38 -54.70 -40.99
C ARG A 27 -36.93 -54.77 -40.52
N ALA A 28 -36.25 -55.90 -40.77
CA ALA A 28 -34.83 -56.05 -40.46
C ALA A 28 -33.93 -55.13 -41.30
N ARG A 29 -34.21 -55.01 -42.62
CA ARG A 29 -33.47 -54.06 -43.49
C ARG A 29 -33.69 -52.61 -43.10
N ALA A 30 -34.92 -52.24 -42.72
CA ALA A 30 -35.22 -50.90 -42.24
C ALA A 30 -34.49 -50.57 -40.92
N LEU A 31 -34.34 -51.55 -40.02
CA LEU A 31 -33.60 -51.40 -38.77
C LEU A 31 -32.09 -51.21 -38.99
N VAL A 32 -31.51 -51.96 -39.92
CA VAL A 32 -30.08 -51.83 -40.27
C VAL A 32 -29.79 -50.48 -40.92
N LEU A 33 -30.66 -50.00 -41.82
CA LEU A 33 -30.52 -48.68 -42.43
C LEU A 33 -30.68 -47.54 -41.42
N ALA A 34 -31.61 -47.68 -40.47
CA ALA A 34 -31.77 -46.71 -39.38
C ALA A 34 -30.52 -46.64 -38.51
N ALA A 35 -29.97 -47.78 -38.10
CA ALA A 35 -28.74 -47.83 -37.28
C ALA A 35 -27.53 -47.22 -38.00
N ALA A 36 -27.38 -47.47 -39.30
CA ALA A 36 -26.33 -46.88 -40.11
C ALA A 36 -26.47 -45.35 -40.21
N SER A 37 -27.70 -44.85 -40.38
CA SER A 37 -27.96 -43.41 -40.44
C SER A 37 -27.66 -42.68 -39.11
N THR A 38 -27.99 -43.32 -37.98
CA THR A 38 -27.69 -42.75 -36.66
C THR A 38 -26.20 -42.72 -36.38
N LEU A 39 -25.47 -43.77 -36.75
CA LEU A 39 -24.00 -43.80 -36.61
C LEU A 39 -23.33 -42.74 -37.46
N LEU A 40 -23.76 -42.57 -38.71
CA LEU A 40 -23.23 -41.55 -39.60
C LEU A 40 -23.51 -40.14 -39.06
N ALA A 41 -24.73 -39.90 -38.55
CA ALA A 41 -25.11 -38.62 -37.95
C ALA A 41 -24.29 -38.31 -36.70
N VAL A 42 -24.00 -39.31 -35.85
CA VAL A 42 -23.14 -39.13 -34.67
C VAL A 42 -21.71 -38.79 -35.08
N VAL A 43 -21.15 -39.50 -36.06
CA VAL A 43 -19.79 -39.23 -36.56
C VAL A 43 -19.68 -37.81 -37.13
N LEU A 44 -20.64 -37.40 -37.98
CA LEU A 44 -20.70 -36.05 -38.55
C LEU A 44 -20.89 -34.97 -37.47
N ALA A 45 -21.69 -35.24 -36.44
CA ALA A 45 -21.86 -34.31 -35.32
C ALA A 45 -20.57 -34.17 -34.49
N THR A 46 -19.83 -35.26 -34.27
CA THR A 46 -18.57 -35.24 -33.51
C THR A 46 -17.39 -34.64 -34.27
N THR A 47 -17.39 -34.66 -35.61
CA THR A 47 -16.34 -33.99 -36.41
C THR A 47 -16.62 -32.51 -36.62
N ALA A 48 -17.90 -32.10 -36.66
CA ALA A 48 -18.31 -30.70 -36.68
C ALA A 48 -18.18 -30.03 -35.31
N ALA A 49 -18.38 -30.78 -34.22
CA ALA A 49 -17.93 -30.42 -32.88
C ALA A 49 -16.41 -30.63 -32.80
N GLY A 50 -15.67 -29.88 -33.63
CA GLY A 50 -14.21 -29.81 -33.58
C GLY A 50 -13.81 -29.71 -32.13
N GLY A 51 -13.21 -30.80 -31.62
CA GLY A 51 -12.93 -30.98 -30.22
C GLY A 51 -12.28 -29.70 -29.73
N THR A 52 -12.96 -29.01 -28.83
CA THR A 52 -12.35 -27.90 -28.12
C THR A 52 -11.29 -28.57 -27.27
N TYR A 53 -10.09 -28.73 -27.84
CA TYR A 53 -8.88 -29.04 -27.10
C TYR A 53 -8.85 -27.99 -26.01
N ALA A 54 -9.29 -28.40 -24.83
CA ALA A 54 -9.28 -27.57 -23.68
C ALA A 54 -7.81 -27.17 -23.53
N LEU A 55 -7.54 -25.90 -23.85
CA LEU A 55 -6.30 -25.16 -23.62
C LEU A 55 -6.05 -25.03 -22.10
N LEU A 56 -6.21 -26.15 -21.37
CA LEU A 56 -5.93 -26.31 -19.95
C LEU A 56 -4.42 -26.35 -19.67
N ASN A 57 -3.59 -26.33 -20.72
CA ASN A 57 -2.14 -26.14 -20.60
C ASN A 57 -1.70 -24.69 -20.86
N SER A 58 -2.61 -23.70 -20.72
CA SER A 58 -2.20 -22.31 -20.65
C SER A 58 -1.66 -22.02 -19.24
N SER A 59 -0.47 -22.51 -18.95
CA SER A 59 0.34 -22.03 -17.82
C SER A 59 0.89 -20.65 -18.22
N ALA A 60 0.16 -19.59 -17.88
CA ALA A 60 0.70 -18.25 -17.90
C ALA A 60 1.72 -18.15 -16.76
N ALA A 61 2.99 -17.90 -17.09
CA ALA A 61 3.99 -17.58 -16.08
C ALA A 61 3.56 -16.27 -15.39
N THR A 62 2.99 -16.36 -14.19
CA THR A 62 2.82 -15.20 -13.34
C THR A 62 4.19 -14.65 -13.04
N SER A 63 4.47 -13.42 -13.45
CA SER A 63 5.71 -12.72 -13.07
C SER A 63 5.89 -12.84 -11.56
N SER A 64 7.04 -13.37 -11.14
CA SER A 64 7.38 -13.48 -9.73
C SER A 64 7.30 -12.09 -9.10
N ALA A 65 6.34 -11.89 -8.19
CA ALA A 65 6.26 -10.66 -7.41
C ALA A 65 7.35 -10.72 -6.33
N THR A 66 8.41 -9.93 -6.51
CA THR A 66 9.42 -9.77 -5.46
C THR A 66 8.82 -8.91 -4.37
N ILE A 67 8.53 -9.52 -3.21
CA ILE A 67 8.17 -8.79 -1.99
C ILE A 67 9.48 -8.30 -1.38
N ALA A 68 9.84 -7.05 -1.68
CA ALA A 68 10.96 -6.38 -1.04
C ALA A 68 10.47 -5.68 0.24
N SER A 69 11.15 -5.87 1.36
CA SER A 69 10.96 -5.04 2.54
C SER A 69 11.45 -3.62 2.25
N GLY A 70 10.64 -2.60 2.55
CA GLY A 70 11.08 -1.21 2.46
C GLY A 70 12.20 -0.90 3.46
N THR A 71 13.07 0.05 3.13
CA THR A 71 14.19 0.46 4.00
C THR A 71 13.85 1.72 4.78
N ALA A 72 14.15 1.75 6.08
CA ALA A 72 13.98 2.90 6.96
C ALA A 72 15.35 3.45 7.36
N THR A 73 15.84 4.44 6.60
CA THR A 73 17.18 5.01 6.80
C THR A 73 17.08 6.53 6.87
N MET A 74 17.70 7.13 7.88
CA MET A 74 17.69 8.57 8.12
C MET A 74 19.11 9.08 8.36
N THR A 75 19.45 10.22 7.77
CA THR A 75 20.69 10.94 8.04
C THR A 75 20.39 12.29 8.68
N VAL A 76 21.30 12.76 9.53
CA VAL A 76 21.19 14.00 10.29
C VAL A 76 22.50 14.77 10.10
N SER A 77 22.41 16.06 9.74
CA SER A 77 23.61 16.89 9.61
C SER A 77 24.26 17.14 10.97
N ALA A 78 25.56 17.46 10.97
CA ALA A 78 26.25 17.86 12.19
C ALA A 78 25.59 19.11 12.81
N LEU A 79 25.38 19.07 14.13
CA LEU A 79 24.92 20.22 14.89
C LEU A 79 26.11 21.14 15.18
N ALA A 80 26.10 22.34 14.61
CA ALA A 80 27.13 23.36 14.85
C ALA A 80 26.53 24.50 15.68
N LEU A 81 26.93 24.59 16.94
CA LEU A 81 26.51 25.70 17.79
C LEU A 81 27.41 26.93 17.56
N PRO A 82 26.85 28.15 17.67
CA PRO A 82 27.65 29.36 17.82
C PRO A 82 28.51 29.28 19.09
N ALA A 83 29.78 29.70 19.00
CA ALA A 83 30.67 29.84 20.15
C ALA A 83 30.36 31.13 20.95
N VAL A 84 29.10 31.28 21.36
CA VAL A 84 28.62 32.45 22.10
C VAL A 84 28.41 32.04 23.57
N PRO A 85 28.90 32.82 24.55
CA PRO A 85 28.66 32.55 25.95
C PRO A 85 27.15 32.60 26.26
N LEU A 86 26.67 31.60 26.99
CA LEU A 86 25.29 31.51 27.46
C LEU A 86 25.14 32.23 28.79
N TYR A 87 24.13 33.09 28.88
CA TYR A 87 23.73 33.76 30.12
C TYR A 87 22.29 33.39 30.47
N PRO A 88 21.89 33.42 31.76
CA PRO A 88 20.51 33.18 32.16
C PRO A 88 19.53 34.08 31.39
N GLY A 89 18.52 33.47 30.79
CA GLY A 89 17.54 34.12 29.92
C GLY A 89 17.93 34.16 28.44
N LEU A 90 19.15 33.74 28.07
CA LEU A 90 19.58 33.68 26.67
C LEU A 90 19.17 32.36 26.02
N VAL A 91 18.78 32.45 24.75
CA VAL A 91 18.49 31.32 23.88
C VAL A 91 19.36 31.40 22.64
N ILE A 92 20.02 30.29 22.32
CA ILE A 92 20.79 30.13 21.08
C ILE A 92 20.07 29.12 20.21
N ALA A 93 20.05 29.34 18.90
CA ALA A 93 19.46 28.45 17.92
C ALA A 93 20.52 27.97 16.93
N ALA A 94 20.42 26.70 16.54
CA ALA A 94 21.27 26.11 15.52
C ALA A 94 20.45 25.17 14.62
N PRO A 95 20.52 25.32 13.28
CA PRO A 95 19.78 24.49 12.36
C PRO A 95 20.46 23.13 12.14
N VAL A 96 19.65 22.09 12.01
CA VAL A 96 20.06 20.74 11.63
C VAL A 96 19.15 20.25 10.52
N THR A 97 19.72 19.64 9.49
CA THR A 97 18.96 19.02 8.40
C THR A 97 18.80 17.54 8.67
N VAL A 98 17.57 17.06 8.60
CA VAL A 98 17.22 15.65 8.69
C VAL A 98 16.72 15.19 7.32
N THR A 99 17.29 14.10 6.82
CA THR A 99 16.98 13.56 5.49
C THR A 99 16.58 12.09 5.59
N ASN A 100 15.45 11.73 5.01
CA ASN A 100 15.05 10.33 4.83
C ASN A 100 15.71 9.78 3.56
N THR A 101 16.70 8.90 3.73
CA THR A 101 17.40 8.24 2.63
C THR A 101 16.87 6.83 2.36
N GLY A 102 15.84 6.39 3.10
CA GLY A 102 15.15 5.13 2.90
C GLY A 102 14.00 5.25 1.90
N ASP A 103 13.24 4.16 1.80
CA ASP A 103 12.13 4.00 0.86
C ASP A 103 10.75 4.14 1.51
N VAL A 104 10.68 4.17 2.83
CA VAL A 104 9.42 4.31 3.59
C VAL A 104 9.32 5.67 4.28
N PRO A 105 8.11 6.24 4.45
CA PRO A 105 7.91 7.44 5.26
C PRO A 105 8.38 7.26 6.70
N LEU A 106 9.02 8.28 7.27
CA LEU A 106 9.54 8.26 8.64
C LEU A 106 8.94 9.38 9.49
N ALA A 107 8.42 9.05 10.66
CA ALA A 107 8.12 9.98 11.74
C ALA A 107 9.39 10.23 12.58
N VAL A 108 9.79 11.48 12.71
CA VAL A 108 10.99 11.88 13.45
C VAL A 108 10.65 12.07 14.92
N THR A 109 11.41 11.40 15.77
CA THR A 109 11.25 11.40 17.23
C THR A 109 12.57 11.75 17.89
N ARG A 110 12.55 12.59 18.92
CA ARG A 110 13.69 12.75 19.82
C ARG A 110 13.72 11.52 20.72
N SER A 111 14.77 10.72 20.60
CA SER A 111 14.95 9.53 21.45
C SER A 111 15.46 9.91 22.82
N SER A 112 16.57 10.66 22.87
CA SER A 112 17.24 11.05 24.11
C SER A 112 18.09 12.31 23.95
N LEU A 113 18.43 12.91 25.09
CA LEU A 113 19.43 13.98 25.22
C LEU A 113 20.59 13.42 26.05
N LEU A 114 21.78 13.40 25.47
CA LEU A 114 22.98 12.89 26.13
C LEU A 114 23.78 14.08 26.68
N ALA A 115 23.93 14.12 28.00
CA ALA A 115 24.77 15.11 28.67
C ALA A 115 26.24 14.95 28.27
N PRO A 116 27.05 16.02 28.38
CA PRO A 116 28.49 15.92 28.21
C PRO A 116 29.13 14.96 29.22
N ALA A 117 30.23 14.31 28.82
CA ALA A 117 30.99 13.40 29.68
C ALA A 117 31.48 14.08 30.98
N VAL A 118 31.76 15.38 30.92
CA VAL A 118 32.06 16.22 32.09
C VAL A 118 30.84 17.10 32.33
N THR A 119 30.07 16.76 33.36
CA THR A 119 28.89 17.54 33.77
C THR A 119 29.34 18.83 34.46
N SER A 120 28.61 19.91 34.20
CA SER A 120 28.79 21.22 34.83
C SER A 120 27.44 21.75 35.29
N THR A 121 27.47 22.75 36.17
CA THR A 121 26.27 23.50 36.59
C THR A 121 25.52 24.10 35.40
N LEU A 122 26.24 24.43 34.32
CA LEU A 122 25.66 24.83 33.05
C LEU A 122 24.88 23.68 32.43
N SER A 123 25.52 22.53 32.14
CA SER A 123 24.85 21.42 31.47
C SER A 123 23.60 20.97 32.22
N ASP A 124 23.64 20.92 33.55
CA ASP A 124 22.49 20.48 34.35
C ASP A 124 21.30 21.45 34.29
N SER A 125 21.57 22.72 34.00
CA SER A 125 20.56 23.77 33.91
C SER A 125 20.07 24.03 32.49
N LEU A 126 20.70 23.43 31.46
CA LEU A 126 20.32 23.66 30.07
C LEU A 126 18.98 23.03 29.73
N THR A 127 18.17 23.80 29.00
CA THR A 127 16.94 23.32 28.36
C THR A 127 17.15 23.26 26.86
N ILE A 128 16.93 22.08 26.27
CA ILE A 128 17.04 21.84 24.84
C ILE A 128 15.64 21.71 24.26
N GLY A 129 15.34 22.57 23.30
CA GLY A 129 14.12 22.60 22.53
C GLY A 129 14.34 22.20 21.07
N LEU A 130 13.31 21.63 20.45
CA LEU A 130 13.31 21.31 19.02
C LEU A 130 12.09 21.95 18.36
N ALA A 131 12.29 22.56 17.19
CA ALA A 131 11.23 23.08 16.35
C ALA A 131 11.47 22.70 14.89
N VAL A 132 10.41 22.46 14.13
CA VAL A 132 10.51 22.25 12.68
C VAL A 132 10.39 23.61 12.00
N VAL A 133 11.30 23.90 11.07
CA VAL A 133 11.31 25.18 10.34
C VAL A 133 11.46 24.93 8.84
N ASP A 134 10.99 25.87 8.02
CA ASP A 134 11.03 25.73 6.56
C ASP A 134 12.44 25.86 5.98
N SER A 135 13.35 26.57 6.65
CA SER A 135 14.72 26.79 6.19
C SER A 135 15.69 27.01 7.36
N SER A 136 16.98 26.88 7.10
CA SER A 136 18.03 27.19 8.08
C SER A 136 17.99 28.66 8.54
N ALA A 137 17.62 29.58 7.64
CA ALA A 137 17.49 31.00 7.96
C ALA A 137 16.31 31.30 8.90
N ALA A 138 15.26 30.47 8.88
CA ALA A 138 14.15 30.58 9.81
C ALA A 138 14.47 30.05 11.22
N CYS A 139 15.60 29.33 11.39
CA CYS A 139 16.05 28.88 12.70
C CYS A 139 16.69 30.03 13.49
N THR A 140 15.85 30.70 14.27
CA THR A 140 16.26 31.83 15.12
C THR A 140 15.91 31.56 16.57
N SER A 141 16.51 32.31 17.50
CA SER A 141 16.21 32.22 18.94
C SER A 141 14.77 32.63 19.30
N ALA A 142 14.05 33.27 18.38
CA ALA A 142 12.64 33.65 18.55
C ALA A 142 11.67 32.49 18.23
N VAL A 143 12.15 31.38 17.67
CA VAL A 143 11.31 30.22 17.35
C VAL A 143 10.83 29.55 18.63
N ILE A 144 9.54 29.19 18.67
CA ILE A 144 8.97 28.48 19.81
C ILE A 144 9.22 26.98 19.63
N PRO A 145 9.87 26.29 20.59
CA PRO A 145 10.10 24.86 20.51
C PRO A 145 8.78 24.09 20.59
N SER A 146 8.60 23.12 19.69
CA SER A 146 7.50 22.15 19.73
C SER A 146 7.64 21.16 20.89
N THR A 147 8.88 20.84 21.25
CA THR A 147 9.22 19.98 22.38
C THR A 147 10.43 20.57 23.09
N SER A 148 10.49 20.43 24.41
CA SER A 148 11.63 20.85 25.22
C SER A 148 11.96 19.81 26.29
N GLY A 149 13.11 19.93 26.93
CA GLY A 149 13.54 19.03 28.00
C GLY A 149 14.93 19.39 28.52
N THR A 150 15.28 18.85 29.68
CA THR A 150 16.63 18.97 30.26
C THR A 150 17.35 17.62 30.13
N PHE A 151 18.67 17.57 30.32
CA PHE A 151 19.38 16.29 30.28
C PHE A 151 18.95 15.33 31.40
N ALA A 152 18.52 15.85 32.55
CA ALA A 152 18.00 15.05 33.65
C ALA A 152 16.63 14.43 33.33
N SER A 153 15.85 15.05 32.44
CA SER A 153 14.51 14.60 32.06
C SER A 153 14.24 14.91 30.58
N ALA A 154 14.65 13.96 29.74
CA ALA A 154 14.46 14.01 28.29
C ALA A 154 13.66 12.80 27.81
N PRO A 155 12.34 12.73 28.08
CA PRO A 155 11.53 11.64 27.56
C PRO A 155 11.58 11.62 26.03
N SER A 156 11.43 10.42 25.46
CA SER A 156 11.25 10.31 24.03
C SER A 156 9.98 11.04 23.63
N THR A 157 10.06 11.88 22.59
CA THR A 157 8.93 12.72 22.18
C THR A 157 8.95 12.92 20.69
N ALA A 158 7.77 12.81 20.06
CA ALA A 158 7.60 13.09 18.65
C ALA A 158 7.92 14.56 18.37
N VAL A 159 8.72 14.82 17.32
CA VAL A 159 9.07 16.19 16.91
C VAL A 159 7.93 16.83 16.09
N GLY A 160 6.90 16.05 15.73
CA GLY A 160 5.81 16.49 14.87
C GLY A 160 6.21 16.60 13.39
N LEU A 161 7.28 15.90 13.00
CA LEU A 161 7.82 15.89 11.64
C LEU A 161 7.69 14.50 11.02
N THR A 162 7.09 14.45 9.83
CA THR A 162 7.11 13.26 8.96
C THR A 162 7.90 13.55 7.69
N LEU A 163 8.82 12.66 7.34
CA LEU A 163 9.65 12.74 6.15
C LEU A 163 9.21 11.67 5.15
N ALA A 164 8.71 12.09 4.00
CA ALA A 164 8.51 11.21 2.86
C ALA A 164 9.86 10.67 2.34
N LYS A 165 9.81 9.67 1.45
CA LYS A 165 10.99 9.15 0.76
C LYS A 165 11.81 10.27 0.13
N ALA A 166 13.13 10.25 0.33
CA ALA A 166 14.08 11.23 -0.20
C ALA A 166 13.80 12.69 0.21
N GLN A 167 12.97 12.93 1.23
CA GLN A 167 12.66 14.27 1.71
C GLN A 167 13.66 14.71 2.78
N SER A 168 14.01 16.00 2.72
CA SER A 168 14.79 16.70 3.74
C SER A 168 13.96 17.77 4.41
N ARG A 169 14.11 17.95 5.72
CA ARG A 169 13.54 19.07 6.47
C ARG A 169 14.53 19.60 7.49
N THR A 170 14.37 20.87 7.83
CA THR A 170 15.21 21.54 8.82
C THR A 170 14.55 21.49 10.19
N VAL A 171 15.30 21.00 11.17
CA VAL A 171 14.96 21.04 12.58
C VAL A 171 15.86 22.07 13.26
N CYS A 172 15.24 23.05 13.89
CA CYS A 172 15.93 24.05 14.69
C CYS A 172 16.12 23.52 16.10
N VAL A 173 17.37 23.44 16.54
CA VAL A 173 17.74 23.10 17.92
C VAL A 173 17.91 24.38 18.70
N LEU A 174 17.05 24.57 19.71
CA LEU A 174 17.08 25.72 20.60
C LEU A 174 17.70 25.31 21.93
N ILE A 175 18.63 26.09 22.43
CA ILE A 175 19.31 25.84 23.69
C ILE A 175 19.14 27.08 24.54
N ALA A 176 18.42 26.92 25.63
CA ALA A 176 18.09 27.98 26.56
C ALA A 176 18.76 27.72 27.90
N LEU A 177 19.34 28.77 28.48
CA LEU A 177 19.68 28.78 29.90
C LEU A 177 18.55 29.52 30.64
N PRO A 178 17.78 28.86 31.52
CA PRO A 178 16.68 29.51 32.23
C PRO A 178 17.16 30.71 33.04
N ALA A 179 16.32 31.75 33.19
CA ALA A 179 16.67 32.95 33.97
C ALA A 179 16.96 32.64 35.46
N GLY A 180 16.41 31.56 36.00
CA GLY A 180 16.67 31.08 37.35
C GLY A 180 17.92 30.22 37.51
N ALA A 181 18.72 30.04 36.46
CA ALA A 181 19.95 29.24 36.54
C ALA A 181 21.00 29.91 37.44
N PRO A 182 21.79 29.13 38.21
CA PRO A 182 22.86 29.68 39.04
C PRO A 182 23.86 30.53 38.24
N SER A 183 24.31 31.65 38.82
CA SER A 183 25.28 32.55 38.17
C SER A 183 26.62 31.87 37.87
N VAL A 184 27.00 30.85 38.66
CA VAL A 184 28.19 30.01 38.43
C VAL A 184 28.14 29.21 37.11
N SER A 185 26.96 29.08 36.49
CA SER A 185 26.80 28.42 35.19
C SER A 185 27.29 29.27 34.02
N GLN A 186 27.47 30.59 34.21
CA GLN A 186 27.87 31.53 33.15
C GLN A 186 29.34 31.39 32.72
N SER A 187 30.20 30.85 33.58
CA SER A 187 31.64 30.69 33.30
C SER A 187 32.01 29.29 32.78
N SER A 188 31.02 28.41 32.61
CA SER A 188 31.24 27.01 32.23
C SER A 188 30.95 26.79 30.74
N SER A 189 31.63 25.81 30.14
CA SER A 189 31.39 25.42 28.74
C SER A 189 30.73 24.04 28.69
N ALA A 190 29.59 23.93 28.01
CA ALA A 190 28.88 22.67 27.79
C ALA A 190 29.32 22.03 26.46
N ALA A 191 30.62 21.96 26.20
CA ALA A 191 31.20 21.80 24.86
C ALA A 191 30.81 20.51 24.11
N ASN A 192 30.22 19.49 24.75
CA ASN A 192 30.11 18.15 24.14
C ASN A 192 28.81 17.40 24.51
N PHE A 193 27.63 17.95 24.25
CA PHE A 193 26.37 17.19 24.39
C PHE A 193 25.89 16.62 23.05
N SER A 194 24.93 15.69 23.09
CA SER A 194 24.32 15.14 21.87
C SER A 194 22.81 15.07 21.95
N VAL A 195 22.15 15.35 20.83
CA VAL A 195 20.70 15.20 20.64
C VAL A 195 20.47 14.01 19.73
N VAL A 196 19.79 12.98 20.22
CA VAL A 196 19.56 11.75 19.45
C VAL A 196 18.19 11.81 18.81
N LEU A 197 18.16 11.94 17.48
CA LEU A 197 16.96 11.86 16.65
C LEU A 197 16.88 10.48 16.01
N ILE A 198 15.69 9.87 16.05
CA ILE A 198 15.40 8.60 15.38
C ILE A 198 14.22 8.76 14.42
N GLY A 199 14.27 8.04 13.31
CA GLY A 199 13.15 7.91 12.38
C GLY A 199 12.44 6.59 12.65
N VAL A 200 11.14 6.63 12.92
CA VAL A 200 10.27 5.46 13.06
C VAL A 200 9.35 5.41 11.85
N GLN A 201 9.08 4.23 11.30
CA GLN A 201 8.16 4.10 10.18
C GLN A 201 6.77 4.63 10.58
N ALA A 202 6.21 5.53 9.76
CA ALA A 202 4.90 6.13 9.96
C ALA A 202 3.78 5.33 9.29
#